data_AF-Q1Q4I0-F1
#
_entry.id   AF-Q1Q4I0-F1
#
_cell.length_a   1.000
_cell.length_b   1.000
_cell.length_c   1.000
_cell.angle_alpha   90.00
_cell.angle_beta   90.00
_cell.angle_gamma   90.00
#
_symmetry.space_group_name_H-M   'P 1'
#
loop_
_entity.id
_entity.type
_entity.pdbx_description
1 polymer ?
#
loop_
_entity_poly.entity_id
_entity_poly.type
_entity_poly.pdbx_seq_one_letter_code
_entity_poly.pdbx_strand_id
1 'polypeptide(L)' 'MMTTRFIVDESGNKTSVILPLEDYEELLEDIHDLTIIAERKDEPSISLEELKKRLKADGLL' A
#
# COMPACT_ATOMS: atom_id res chain seq x y z
N MET A 1 -14.71 -8.06 -6.68
CA MET A 1 -15.47 -8.15 -5.42
C MET A 1 -14.77 -9.18 -4.57
N MET A 2 -14.26 -8.78 -3.40
CA MET A 2 -13.50 -9.69 -2.56
C MET A 2 -14.37 -10.85 -2.08
N THR A 3 -13.98 -12.07 -2.48
CA THR A 3 -14.71 -13.29 -2.10
C THR A 3 -13.96 -13.99 -0.99
N THR A 4 -14.23 -13.60 0.24
CA THR A 4 -13.55 -14.11 1.43
C THR A 4 -14.20 -15.39 1.93
N ARG A 5 -13.40 -16.43 2.18
CA ARG A 5 -13.83 -17.63 2.93
C ARG A 5 -13.09 -17.70 4.25
N PHE A 6 -13.74 -18.25 5.27
CA PHE A 6 -13.14 -18.39 6.61
C PHE A 6 -13.05 -19.86 6.98
N ILE A 7 -11.95 -20.22 7.65
CA ILE A 7 -11.82 -21.47 8.40
C ILE A 7 -12.22 -21.16 9.85
N VAL A 8 -13.12 -21.97 10.41
CA VAL A 8 -13.64 -21.81 11.77
C VAL A 8 -13.27 -22.99 12.65
N ASP A 9 -13.07 -22.75 13.94
CA ASP A 9 -12.86 -23.80 14.95
C ASP A 9 -14.19 -24.47 15.37
N GLU A 10 -14.10 -25.46 16.27
CA GLU A 10 -15.26 -26.20 16.79
C GLU A 10 -16.23 -25.32 17.59
N SER A 11 -15.76 -24.19 18.12
CA SER A 11 -16.57 -23.20 18.84
C SER A 11 -17.20 -22.17 17.90
N GLY A 12 -16.91 -22.24 16.59
CA GLY A 12 -17.39 -21.32 15.57
C GLY A 12 -16.56 -20.06 15.40
N ASN A 13 -15.40 -19.94 16.04
CA ASN A 13 -14.52 -18.77 15.90
C ASN A 13 -13.74 -18.85 14.59
N LYS A 14 -13.62 -17.73 13.87
CA LYS A 14 -12.79 -17.64 12.66
C LYS A 14 -11.32 -17.65 13.06
N THR A 15 -10.58 -18.64 12.59
CA THR A 15 -9.15 -18.82 12.91
C THR A 15 -8.24 -18.47 11.74
N SER A 16 -8.71 -18.69 10.51
CA SER A 16 -7.97 -18.37 9.29
C SER A 16 -8.90 -17.86 8.19
N VAL A 17 -8.31 -17.19 7.19
CA VAL A 17 -9.00 -16.67 6.02
C VAL A 17 -8.37 -17.22 4.75
N ILE A 18 -9.20 -17.50 3.74
CA ILE A 18 -8.78 -17.83 2.38
C ILE A 18 -9.25 -16.69 1.49
N LEU A 19 -8.28 -16.05 0.85
CA LEU A 19 -8.49 -14.96 -0.09
C LEU A 19 -8.10 -15.43 -1.50
N PRO A 20 -8.78 -14.94 -2.55
CA PRO A 20 -8.20 -14.90 -3.90
C PRO A 20 -6.80 -14.27 -3.87
N LEU A 21 -5.92 -14.73 -4.76
CA LEU A 21 -4.54 -14.25 -4.79
C LEU A 21 -4.48 -12.74 -5.05
N GLU A 22 -5.26 -12.26 -6.03
CA GLU A 22 -5.36 -10.83 -6.38
C GLU A 22 -5.75 -9.97 -5.18
N ASP A 23 -6.75 -10.41 -4.41
CA ASP A 23 -7.21 -9.72 -3.20
C ASP A 23 -6.11 -9.68 -2.10
N TYR A 24 -5.27 -10.72 -2.00
CA TYR A 24 -4.15 -10.75 -1.06
C TYR A 24 -3.01 -9.83 -1.50
N GLU A 25 -2.70 -9.80 -2.80
CA GLU A 25 -1.68 -8.92 -3.38
C GLU A 25 -2.08 -7.45 -3.24
N GLU A 26 -3.34 -7.10 -3.50
CA GLU A 26 -3.90 -5.75 -3.29
C GLU A 26 -3.78 -5.33 -1.82
N LEU A 27 -4.07 -6.22 -0.87
CA LEU A 27 -3.92 -5.93 0.56
C LEU A 27 -2.46 -5.63 0.95
N LEU A 28 -1.49 -6.35 0.35
CA LEU A 28 -0.07 -6.07 0.59
C LEU A 28 0.36 -4.73 -0.01
N GLU A 29 -0.15 -4.38 -1.19
CA GLU A 29 0.07 -3.07 -1.82
C GLU A 29 -0.46 -1.95 -0.93
N ASP A 30 -1.71 -2.06 -0.44
CA ASP A 30 -2.32 -1.07 0.44
C ASP A 30 -1.48 -0.82 1.72
N ILE A 31 -0.97 -1.89 2.33
CA ILE A 31 -0.10 -1.78 3.51
C ILE A 31 1.22 -1.09 3.17
N HIS A 32 1.80 -1.41 2.01
CA HIS A 32 3.01 -0.76 1.54
C HIS A 32 2.78 0.74 1.34
N ASP A 33 1.71 1.13 0.66
CA ASP A 33 1.36 2.53 0.41
C ASP A 33 1.13 3.31 1.71
N LEU A 34 0.41 2.72 2.66
CA LEU A 34 0.22 3.31 3.99
C LEU A 34 1.54 3.50 4.74
N THR A 35 2.49 2.58 4.56
CA THR A 35 3.83 2.70 5.14
C THR A 35 4.59 3.87 4.52
N ILE A 36 4.60 3.99 3.19
CA ILE A 36 5.21 5.12 2.48
C ILE A 36 4.59 6.45 2.93
N ILE A 37 3.27 6.52 3.08
CA ILE A 37 2.59 7.72 3.60
C ILE A 37 3.07 8.05 5.01
N ALA A 38 3.16 7.06 5.90
CA ALA A 38 3.59 7.27 7.28
C ALA A 38 5.06 7.73 7.37
N GLU A 39 5.96 7.13 6.60
CA GLU A 39 7.38 7.51 6.54
C GLU A 39 7.57 8.94 6.03
N ARG A 40 6.73 9.37 5.09
CA ARG A 40 6.80 10.69 4.46
C ARG A 40 5.94 11.75 5.13
N LYS A 41 5.26 11.42 6.22
CA LYS A 41 4.26 12.29 6.88
C LYS A 41 4.81 13.66 7.26
N ASP A 42 6.05 13.69 7.76
CA ASP A 42 6.73 14.92 8.22
C ASP A 42 7.82 15.38 7.24
N GLU A 43 7.91 14.76 6.05
CA GLU A 43 8.85 15.16 5.00
C GLU A 43 8.44 16.55 4.45
N PRO A 44 9.36 17.53 4.40
CA PRO A 44 9.03 18.84 3.83
C PRO A 44 8.72 18.71 2.34
N SER A 45 7.62 19.32 1.91
CA SER A 45 7.29 19.40 0.49
C SER A 45 8.18 20.43 -0.23
N ILE A 46 8.37 20.21 -1.54
CA ILE A 46 9.01 21.18 -2.44
C ILE A 46 7.99 21.72 -3.44
N SER A 47 8.25 22.91 -3.97
CA SER A 47 7.42 23.46 -5.05
C SER A 47 7.62 22.65 -6.34
N LEU A 48 6.61 22.66 -7.20
CA LEU A 48 6.70 22.04 -8.53
C LEU A 48 7.85 22.60 -9.38
N GLU A 49 8.16 23.90 -9.23
CA GLU A 49 9.25 24.53 -9.96
C GLU A 49 10.63 24.04 -9.49
N GLU A 50 10.81 23.85 -8.17
CA GLU A 50 12.02 23.24 -7.62
C GLU A 50 12.14 21.77 -8.05
N LEU A 51 11.03 21.02 -8.06
CA LEU A 51 11.02 19.64 -8.57
C LEU A 51 11.46 19.58 -10.04
N LYS A 52 10.89 20.41 -10.92
CA LYS A 52 11.27 20.47 -12.35
C LYS A 52 12.74 20.84 -12.54
N LYS A 53 13.27 21.76 -11.72
CA LYS A 53 14.68 22.14 -11.77
C LYS A 53 15.58 20.95 -11.45
N ARG A 54 15.25 20.15 -10.43
CA ARG A 54 15.99 18.92 -10.08
C ARG A 54 15.93 17.90 -11.20
N LEU A 55 14.74 17.59 -11.71
CA LEU A 55 14.56 16.63 -12.81
C LEU A 55 15.36 16.99 -14.07
N LYS A 56 15.42 18.29 -14.44
CA LYS A 56 16.26 18.78 -15.54
C LYS A 56 17.75 18.61 -15.26
N ALA A 57 18.19 18.88 -14.02
CA ALA A 57 19.58 18.69 -13.62
C ALA A 57 19.99 17.21 -13.67
N ASP A 58 19.06 16.31 -13.34
CA ASP A 58 19.25 14.85 -13.39
C ASP A 58 19.09 14.27 -14.80
N GLY A 59 18.71 15.07 -15.80
CA GLY A 59 18.48 14.64 -17.18
C GLY A 59 17.22 13.79 -17.39
N LEU A 60 16.29 13.84 -16.43
CA LEU A 60 15.00 13.12 -16.46
C LEU A 60 13.87 13.93 -17.10
N LEU A 61 14.12 15.22 -17.39
CA LEU A 61 13.19 16.16 -18.05
C LEU A 61 13.95 17.13 -18.96
#